data_AF-A0A7K4II15-F1
#
_entry.id   AF-A0A7K4II15-F1
#
_cell.length_a   1.000
_cell.length_b   1.000
_cell.length_c   1.000
_cell.angle_alpha   90.00
_cell.angle_beta   90.00
_cell.angle_gamma   90.00
#
_symmetry.space_group_name_H-M   'P 1'
#
loop_
_entity.id
_entity.type
_entity.pdbx_description
1 polymer ?
#
loop_
_entity_poly.entity_id
_entity_poly.type
_entity_poly.pdbx_seq_one_letter_code
_entity_poly.pdbx_strand_id
1 'polypeptide(L)'
;MSLTPEKIVSSWERQMQKGYLKLATLFTLTRGAMHGYRMMGRIKELTLGMIKPTAGGLYPALKELEEEGLVRGEWEQEDRRKVYHITKKGREVFREAVEKHFELVSFTRGWILKGLSELKIIREVKQPLDMTPEIRVLLLDKKASVKEKIEALKT
;
A
#
# COMPACT_ATOMS: atom_id res chain seq x y z
N MET A 1 -4.00 -24.21 24.71
CA MET A 1 -2.59 -24.04 24.32
C MET A 1 -2.33 -22.56 24.09
N SER A 2 -1.35 -21.95 24.76
CA SER A 2 -0.95 -20.56 24.50
C SER A 2 -0.34 -20.43 23.09
N LEU A 3 -0.56 -19.28 22.44
CA LEU A 3 0.05 -19.01 21.14
C LEU A 3 1.56 -18.81 21.30
N THR A 4 2.36 -19.39 20.41
CA THR A 4 3.81 -19.14 20.36
C THR A 4 4.09 -17.70 19.93
N PRO A 5 5.23 -17.09 20.34
CA PRO A 5 5.61 -15.75 19.89
C PRO A 5 5.57 -15.57 18.37
N GLU A 6 6.04 -16.57 17.63
CA GLU A 6 5.98 -16.60 16.16
C GLU A 6 4.55 -16.48 15.61
N LYS A 7 3.60 -17.23 16.20
CA LYS A 7 2.18 -17.17 15.80
C LYS A 7 1.56 -15.82 16.11
N ILE A 8 1.99 -15.17 17.19
CA ILE A 8 1.54 -13.82 17.57
C ILE A 8 2.04 -12.80 16.54
N VAL A 9 3.34 -12.77 16.26
CA VAL A 9 3.93 -11.84 15.29
C VAL A 9 3.34 -12.05 13.90
N SER A 10 3.16 -13.31 13.47
CA SER A 10 2.51 -13.63 12.19
C SER A 10 1.07 -13.12 12.11
N SER A 11 0.36 -13.05 13.25
CA SER A 11 -0.98 -12.47 13.31
C SER A 11 -0.96 -10.97 13.06
N TRP A 12 -0.02 -10.25 13.68
CA TRP A 12 0.17 -8.81 13.49
C TRP A 12 0.58 -8.49 12.06
N GLU A 13 1.48 -9.28 11.47
CA GLU A 13 1.86 -9.14 10.07
C GLU A 13 0.63 -9.23 9.15
N ARG A 14 -0.22 -10.25 9.33
CA ARG A 14 -1.46 -10.39 8.56
C ARG A 14 -2.41 -9.21 8.76
N GLN A 15 -2.49 -8.63 9.96
CA GLN A 15 -3.31 -7.44 10.21
C GLN A 15 -2.77 -6.23 9.44
N MET A 16 -1.46 -6.01 9.44
CA MET A 16 -0.83 -4.95 8.63
C MET A 16 -1.05 -5.18 7.13
N GLN A 17 -0.83 -6.41 6.63
CA GLN A 17 -1.07 -6.77 5.23
C GLN A 17 -2.52 -6.49 4.80
N LYS A 18 -3.50 -6.80 5.66
CA LYS A 18 -4.91 -6.45 5.42
C LYS A 18 -5.13 -4.95 5.34
N GLY A 19 -4.49 -4.17 6.21
CA GLY A 19 -4.55 -2.70 6.17
C GLY A 19 -4.08 -2.10 4.84
N TYR A 20 -3.12 -2.73 4.16
CA TYR A 20 -2.63 -2.29 2.86
C TYR A 20 -3.47 -2.72 1.65
N LEU A 21 -4.47 -3.59 1.82
CA LEU A 21 -5.19 -4.19 0.69
C LEU A 21 -5.93 -3.17 -0.18
N LYS A 22 -6.59 -2.17 0.43
CA LYS A 22 -7.29 -1.10 -0.32
C LYS A 22 -6.29 -0.26 -1.12
N LEU A 23 -5.17 0.12 -0.51
CA LEU A 23 -4.11 0.89 -1.16
C LEU A 23 -3.51 0.11 -2.35
N ALA A 24 -3.20 -1.17 -2.15
CA ALA A 24 -2.67 -2.03 -3.20
C ALA A 24 -3.68 -2.27 -4.34
N THR A 25 -4.96 -2.38 -4.02
CA THR A 25 -6.06 -2.48 -4.99
C THR A 25 -6.15 -1.23 -5.86
N LEU A 26 -6.20 -0.04 -5.24
CA LEU A 26 -6.22 1.23 -5.97
C LEU A 26 -4.96 1.41 -6.83
N PHE A 27 -3.77 1.15 -6.28
CA PHE A 27 -2.52 1.18 -7.02
C PHE A 27 -2.56 0.27 -8.25
N THR A 28 -3.05 -0.95 -8.08
CA THR A 28 -3.16 -1.93 -9.16
C THR A 28 -4.06 -1.43 -10.29
N LEU A 29 -5.22 -0.86 -9.94
CA LEU A 29 -6.15 -0.27 -10.91
C LEU A 29 -5.64 1.02 -11.57
N THR A 30 -4.62 1.69 -11.01
CA THR A 30 -3.99 2.82 -11.71
C THR A 30 -3.33 2.42 -13.03
N ARG A 31 -2.95 1.14 -13.17
CA ARG A 31 -2.30 0.57 -14.36
C ARG A 31 -3.28 0.10 -15.45
N GLY A 32 -4.58 0.15 -15.18
CA GLY A 32 -5.61 -0.30 -16.12
C GLY A 32 -6.73 -1.03 -15.43
N ALA A 33 -7.88 -1.08 -16.10
CA ALA A 33 -9.03 -1.82 -15.65
C ALA A 33 -8.76 -3.33 -15.68
N MET A 34 -9.30 -4.08 -14.72
CA MET A 34 -9.10 -5.53 -14.67
C MET A 34 -10.16 -6.26 -13.86
N HIS A 35 -10.31 -7.55 -14.14
CA HIS A 35 -11.10 -8.46 -13.30
C HIS A 35 -10.48 -8.66 -11.92
N GLY A 36 -11.33 -8.84 -10.91
CA GLY A 36 -10.90 -9.12 -9.53
C GLY A 36 -9.95 -10.32 -9.42
N TYR A 37 -10.19 -11.41 -10.18
CA TYR A 37 -9.28 -12.57 -10.15
C TYR A 37 -7.86 -12.23 -10.62
N ARG A 38 -7.72 -11.54 -11.76
CA ARG A 38 -6.41 -11.08 -12.27
C ARG A 38 -5.74 -10.11 -11.29
N MET A 39 -6.53 -9.28 -10.62
CA MET A 39 -6.06 -8.31 -9.65
C MET A 39 -5.36 -8.97 -8.45
N MET A 40 -5.80 -10.14 -7.98
CA MET A 40 -5.12 -10.84 -6.88
C MET A 40 -3.67 -11.19 -7.23
N GLY A 41 -3.44 -11.76 -8.42
CA GLY A 41 -2.11 -12.06 -8.92
C GLY A 41 -1.28 -10.79 -9.08
N ARG A 42 -1.87 -9.74 -9.63
CA ARG A 42 -1.17 -8.48 -9.85
C ARG A 42 -0.78 -7.78 -8.54
N ILE A 43 -1.65 -7.78 -7.52
CA ILE A 43 -1.34 -7.26 -6.18
C ILE A 43 -0.16 -8.04 -5.58
N LYS A 44 -0.17 -9.37 -5.69
CA LYS A 44 0.92 -10.21 -5.19
C LYS A 44 2.26 -9.85 -5.85
N GLU A 45 2.29 -9.72 -7.17
CA GLU A 45 3.50 -9.33 -7.91
C GLU A 45 4.02 -7.94 -7.49
N LEU A 46 3.13 -6.95 -7.47
CA LEU A 46 3.49 -5.56 -7.19
C LEU A 46 3.95 -5.33 -5.75
N THR A 47 3.53 -6.19 -4.83
CA THR A 47 3.90 -6.13 -3.42
C THR A 47 5.04 -7.11 -3.09
N LEU A 48 5.69 -7.70 -4.09
CA LEU A 48 6.75 -8.70 -3.92
C LEU A 48 6.33 -9.87 -3.01
N GLY A 49 5.05 -10.23 -3.06
CA GLY A 49 4.46 -11.28 -2.24
C GLY A 49 4.12 -10.87 -0.81
N MET A 50 4.32 -9.62 -0.39
CA MET A 50 3.90 -9.14 0.92
C MET A 50 2.38 -9.23 1.10
N ILE A 51 1.61 -8.91 0.06
CA ILE A 51 0.15 -9.01 0.10
C ILE A 51 -0.29 -10.12 -0.84
N LYS A 52 -0.92 -11.15 -0.29
CA LYS A 52 -1.46 -12.30 -1.03
C LYS A 52 -2.97 -12.35 -0.83
N PRO A 53 -3.74 -11.49 -1.52
CA PRO A 53 -5.18 -11.43 -1.32
C PRO A 53 -5.85 -12.72 -1.80
N THR A 54 -6.81 -13.20 -1.01
CA THR A 54 -7.75 -14.24 -1.42
C THR A 54 -9.01 -13.61 -1.99
N ALA A 55 -9.86 -14.40 -2.67
CA ALA A 55 -11.17 -13.91 -3.11
C ALA A 55 -11.98 -13.34 -1.94
N GLY A 56 -12.00 -14.05 -0.80
CA GLY A 56 -12.68 -13.60 0.42
C GLY A 56 -12.07 -12.36 1.09
N GLY A 57 -10.89 -11.91 0.68
CA GLY A 57 -10.32 -10.62 1.10
C GLY A 57 -10.53 -9.51 0.06
N LEU A 58 -10.29 -9.82 -1.22
CA LEU A 58 -10.34 -8.82 -2.28
C LEU A 58 -11.76 -8.37 -2.62
N TYR A 59 -12.72 -9.28 -2.73
CA TYR A 59 -14.07 -8.90 -3.15
C TYR A 59 -14.81 -8.04 -2.11
N PRO A 60 -14.69 -8.29 -0.79
CA PRO A 60 -15.18 -7.34 0.21
C PRO A 60 -14.51 -5.97 0.10
N ALA A 61 -13.18 -5.92 -0.06
CA ALA A 61 -12.48 -4.65 -0.24
C ALA A 61 -12.92 -3.91 -1.50
N LEU A 62 -13.14 -4.60 -2.62
CA LEU A 62 -13.67 -4.01 -3.85
C LEU A 62 -15.10 -3.49 -3.65
N LYS A 63 -15.95 -4.22 -2.92
CA LYS A 63 -17.31 -3.77 -2.60
C LYS A 63 -17.27 -2.47 -1.79
N GLU A 64 -16.45 -2.39 -0.74
CA GLU A 64 -16.28 -1.17 0.05
C GLU A 64 -15.76 0.00 -0.82
N LEU A 65 -14.76 -0.25 -1.66
CA LEU A 65 -14.22 0.77 -2.58
C LEU A 65 -15.25 1.25 -3.61
N GLU A 66 -16.17 0.38 -4.05
CA GLU A 66 -17.28 0.76 -4.92
C GLU A 66 -18.34 1.59 -4.17
N GLU A 67 -18.72 1.20 -2.95
CA GLU A 67 -19.64 1.94 -2.08
C GLU A 67 -19.10 3.34 -1.75
N GLU A 68 -17.78 3.47 -1.55
CA GLU A 68 -17.09 4.74 -1.35
C GLU A 68 -16.93 5.56 -2.65
N GLY A 69 -17.28 5.00 -3.81
CA GLY A 69 -17.15 5.63 -5.14
C GLY A 69 -15.71 5.76 -5.64
N LEU A 70 -14.77 5.00 -5.08
CA LEU A 70 -13.35 5.01 -5.45
C LEU A 70 -13.07 4.10 -6.65
N VAL A 71 -13.90 3.08 -6.83
CA VAL A 71 -13.85 2.15 -7.95
C VAL A 71 -15.25 2.03 -8.56
N ARG A 72 -15.32 1.77 -9.86
CA ARG A 72 -16.53 1.40 -10.58
C ARG A 72 -16.33 0.03 -11.21
N GLY A 73 -17.24 -0.90 -10.95
CA GLY A 73 -17.29 -2.18 -11.62
C GLY A 73 -18.33 -2.19 -12.74
N GLU A 74 -17.94 -2.75 -13.88
CA GLU A 74 -18.80 -2.94 -15.06
C GLU A 74 -18.92 -4.44 -15.34
N TRP A 75 -20.16 -4.93 -15.50
CA TRP A 75 -20.40 -6.34 -15.82
C TRP A 75 -20.22 -6.56 -17.31
N GLU A 76 -19.41 -7.55 -17.67
CA GLU A 76 -19.34 -8.05 -19.04
C GLU A 76 -20.54 -8.95 -19.33
N GLN A 77 -21.19 -8.72 -20.48
CA GLN A 77 -22.45 -9.38 -20.85
C GLN A 77 -22.31 -10.90 -21.01
N GLU A 78 -21.15 -11.39 -21.46
CA GLU A 78 -20.95 -12.80 -21.80
C GLU A 78 -20.56 -13.69 -20.61
N ASP A 79 -19.77 -13.17 -19.65
CA ASP A 79 -19.03 -14.03 -18.72
C ASP A 79 -19.48 -13.88 -17.24
N ARG A 80 -20.50 -13.05 -16.96
CA ARG A 80 -20.92 -12.68 -15.59
C ARG A 80 -19.70 -12.30 -14.72
N ARG A 81 -18.74 -11.60 -15.32
CA ARG A 81 -17.53 -11.11 -14.66
C ARG A 81 -17.59 -9.60 -14.59
N LYS A 82 -17.09 -9.06 -13.48
CA LYS A 82 -16.97 -7.62 -13.28
C LYS A 82 -15.55 -7.16 -13.60
N VAL A 83 -15.42 -6.16 -14.46
CA VAL A 83 -14.19 -5.41 -14.69
C VAL A 83 -14.22 -4.18 -13.80
N TYR A 84 -13.17 -3.95 -13.03
CA TYR A 84 -13.09 -2.82 -12.12
C TYR A 84 -12.22 -1.71 -12.72
N HIS A 85 -12.67 -0.47 -12.56
CA HIS A 85 -12.03 0.76 -13.01
C HIS A 85 -11.83 1.70 -11.81
N ILE A 86 -10.65 2.28 -11.66
CA ILE A 86 -10.45 3.34 -10.66
C ILE A 86 -11.11 4.64 -11.13
N THR A 87 -11.89 5.28 -10.25
CA THR A 87 -12.55 6.57 -10.55
C THR A 87 -11.59 7.75 -10.39
N LYS A 88 -12.01 8.96 -10.77
CA LYS A 88 -11.24 10.18 -10.49
C LYS A 88 -11.02 10.36 -8.98
N LYS A 89 -12.09 10.21 -8.18
CA LYS A 89 -12.04 10.23 -6.71
C LYS A 89 -11.10 9.17 -6.16
N GLY A 90 -11.15 7.94 -6.69
CA GLY A 90 -10.23 6.87 -6.28
C GLY A 90 -8.76 7.20 -6.53
N ARG A 91 -8.44 7.89 -7.63
CA ARG A 91 -7.07 8.36 -7.92
C ARG A 91 -6.63 9.47 -6.96
N GLU A 92 -7.52 10.35 -6.54
CA GLU A 92 -7.23 11.41 -5.55
C GLU A 92 -6.97 10.79 -4.18
N VAL A 93 -7.87 9.92 -3.70
CA VAL A 93 -7.70 9.19 -2.45
C VAL A 93 -6.43 8.34 -2.46
N PHE A 94 -6.09 7.70 -3.58
CA PHE A 94 -4.84 6.96 -3.70
C PHE A 94 -3.61 7.85 -3.44
N ARG A 95 -3.56 9.08 -3.99
CA ARG A 95 -2.43 9.99 -3.78
C ARG A 95 -2.32 10.40 -2.31
N GLU A 96 -3.43 10.83 -1.71
CA GLU A 96 -3.45 11.23 -0.30
C GLU A 96 -3.10 10.07 0.64
N ALA A 97 -3.60 8.87 0.37
CA ALA A 97 -3.27 7.67 1.13
C ALA A 97 -1.78 7.31 1.05
N VAL A 98 -1.13 7.51 -0.10
CA VAL A 98 0.31 7.33 -0.25
C VAL A 98 1.10 8.35 0.58
N GLU A 99 0.69 9.63 0.57
CA GLU A 99 1.33 10.68 1.38
C GLU A 99 1.23 10.36 2.87
N LYS A 100 0.04 10.01 3.35
CA LYS A 100 -0.21 9.62 4.75
C LYS A 100 0.56 8.37 5.13
N HIS A 101 0.69 7.41 4.22
CA HIS A 101 1.49 6.21 4.45
C HIS A 101 2.98 6.55 4.62
N PHE A 102 3.53 7.45 3.79
CA PHE A 102 4.91 7.90 3.95
C PHE A 102 5.17 8.61 5.28
N GLU A 103 4.21 9.43 5.75
CA GLU A 103 4.26 10.03 7.10
C GLU A 103 4.33 8.96 8.18
N LEU A 104 3.40 8.01 8.13
CA LEU A 104 3.29 6.94 9.11
C LEU A 104 4.56 6.09 9.16
N VAL A 105 5.08 5.65 8.01
CA VAL A 105 6.30 4.84 7.95
C VAL A 105 7.51 5.59 8.49
N SER A 106 7.65 6.88 8.14
CA SER A 106 8.76 7.70 8.60
C SER A 106 8.72 7.85 10.13
N PHE A 107 7.54 8.16 10.68
CA PHE A 107 7.33 8.27 12.11
C PHE A 107 7.58 6.93 12.83
N THR A 108 6.97 5.84 12.37
CA THR A 108 7.12 4.51 12.97
C THR A 108 8.58 4.05 12.96
N ARG A 109 9.31 4.28 11.85
CA ARG A 109 10.73 3.94 11.77
C ARG A 109 11.56 4.75 12.76
N GLY A 110 11.32 6.06 12.86
CA GLY A 110 12.00 6.91 13.83
C GLY A 110 11.77 6.46 15.28
N TRP A 111 10.51 6.16 15.61
CA TRP A 111 10.14 5.65 16.94
C TRP A 111 10.82 4.31 17.26
N ILE A 112 10.80 3.34 16.33
CA ILE A 112 11.45 2.04 16.52
C ILE A 112 12.97 2.23 16.74
N LEU A 113 13.64 3.01 15.90
CA LEU A 113 15.08 3.24 16.02
C LEU A 113 15.46 3.92 17.34
N LYS A 114 14.67 4.92 17.77
CA LYS A 114 14.84 5.55 19.08
C LYS A 114 14.71 4.53 20.21
N GLY A 115 13.67 3.70 20.19
CA GLY A 115 13.48 2.64 21.18
C GLY A 115 14.63 1.63 21.21
N LEU A 116 15.12 1.19 20.05
CA LEU A 116 16.28 0.28 19.96
C LEU A 116 17.56 0.93 20.53
N SER A 117 17.74 2.24 20.32
CA SER A 117 18.85 2.99 20.91
C SER A 117 18.73 3.10 22.43
N GLU A 118 17.54 3.41 22.95
CA GLU A 118 17.26 3.49 24.39
C GLU A 118 17.50 2.14 25.10
N LEU A 119 17.18 1.05 24.41
CA LEU A 119 17.46 -0.32 24.85
C LEU A 119 18.93 -0.75 24.66
N LYS A 120 19.80 0.15 24.16
CA LYS A 120 21.23 -0.10 23.89
C LYS A 120 21.49 -1.26 22.91
N ILE A 121 20.51 -1.58 22.05
CA ILE A 121 20.63 -2.61 21.01
C ILE A 121 21.42 -2.05 19.82
N ILE A 122 21.24 -0.77 19.51
CA ILE A 122 21.97 -0.04 18.47
C ILE A 122 22.63 1.22 19.05
N ARG A 123 23.58 1.79 18.30
CA ARG A 123 24.17 3.11 18.64
C ARG A 123 23.15 4.23 18.46
N GLU A 124 23.40 5.35 19.14
CA GLU A 124 22.54 6.54 19.08
C GLU A 124 22.33 7.01 17.62
N VAL A 125 21.07 7.20 17.26
CA VAL A 125 20.65 7.65 15.93
C VAL A 125 20.26 9.13 16.01
N LYS A 126 21.03 10.01 15.34
CA LYS A 126 20.63 11.42 15.16
C LYS A 126 19.46 11.50 14.16
N GLN A 127 18.38 12.19 14.54
CA GLN A 127 17.22 12.47 13.68
C GLN A 127 17.44 13.73 12.82
N PRO A 128 16.76 13.87 11.65
CA PRO A 128 15.66 13.03 11.19
C PRO A 128 16.02 12.16 9.96
N LEU A 129 15.27 11.06 9.82
CA LEU A 129 15.29 10.19 8.63
C LEU A 129 13.98 10.43 7.87
N ASP A 130 13.77 11.66 7.48
CA ASP A 130 12.63 12.17 6.75
C ASP A 130 12.77 11.77 5.27
N MET A 131 11.78 11.02 4.76
CA MET A 131 11.42 11.20 3.35
C MET A 131 10.77 12.57 3.26
N THR A 132 11.56 13.54 2.82
CA THR A 132 11.15 14.93 2.76
C THR A 132 9.92 15.10 1.86
N PRO A 133 9.12 16.18 2.03
CA PRO A 133 7.98 16.49 1.17
C PRO A 133 8.31 16.45 -0.33
N GLU A 134 9.56 16.79 -0.70
CA GLU A 134 10.06 16.79 -2.08
C GLU A 134 10.10 15.37 -2.67
N ILE A 135 10.57 14.37 -1.91
CA ILE A 135 10.54 12.95 -2.34
C ILE A 135 9.08 12.48 -2.52
N ARG A 136 8.15 12.95 -1.69
CA ARG A 136 6.72 12.61 -1.79
C ARG A 136 6.09 13.18 -3.06
N VAL A 137 6.33 14.46 -3.34
CA VAL A 137 5.85 15.14 -4.57
C VAL A 137 6.41 14.44 -5.81
N LEU A 138 7.68 14.06 -5.79
CA LEU A 138 8.36 13.52 -6.95
C LEU A 138 7.96 12.05 -7.24
N LEU A 139 7.58 11.27 -6.22
CA LEU A 139 6.98 9.94 -6.39
C LEU A 139 5.54 9.99 -6.93
N LEU A 140 4.79 11.05 -6.62
CA LEU A 140 3.41 11.26 -7.07
C LEU A 140 3.31 11.91 -8.46
N ASP A 141 4.37 12.57 -8.92
CA ASP A 141 4.45 13.06 -10.28
C ASP A 141 4.65 11.90 -11.28
N LYS A 142 3.64 11.74 -12.16
CA LYS A 142 3.62 10.75 -13.23
C LYS A 142 4.58 11.07 -14.37
N LYS A 143 5.05 12.32 -14.47
CA LYS A 143 6.01 12.76 -15.50
C LYS A 143 7.46 12.60 -15.06
N ALA A 144 7.71 12.50 -13.75
CA ALA A 144 9.06 12.32 -13.21
C ALA A 144 9.62 10.93 -13.53
N SER A 145 10.77 10.93 -14.21
CA SER A 145 11.56 9.75 -14.54
C SER A 145 12.13 9.07 -13.27
N VAL A 146 12.49 7.80 -13.41
CA VAL A 146 13.13 7.03 -12.32
C VAL A 146 14.44 7.68 -11.87
N LYS A 147 15.17 8.33 -12.79
CA LYS A 147 16.42 9.03 -12.49
C LYS A 147 16.18 10.24 -11.59
N GLU A 148 15.19 11.06 -11.90
CA GLU A 148 14.81 12.23 -11.09
C GLU A 148 14.36 11.80 -9.68
N LYS A 149 13.64 10.67 -9.59
CA LYS A 149 13.24 10.02 -8.31
C LYS A 149 14.42 9.61 -7.46
N ILE A 150 15.49 9.10 -8.08
CA ILE A 150 16.71 8.66 -7.38
C ILE A 150 17.57 9.86 -6.95
N GLU A 151 17.58 10.95 -7.70
CA GLU A 151 18.40 12.12 -7.41
C GLU A 151 17.84 12.93 -6.23
N ALA A 152 16.52 13.06 -6.13
CA ALA A 152 15.84 13.68 -4.98
C ALA A 152 16.01 12.92 -3.65
N LEU A 153 16.43 11.65 -3.69
CA LEU A 153 16.71 10.81 -2.51
C LEU A 153 18.14 10.96 -1.97
N LYS A 154 19.01 11.70 -2.67
CA LYS A 154 20.45 11.83 -2.34
C LYS A 154 20.82 13.15 -1.67
N THR A 155 19.88 14.08 -1.56
CA THR A 155 19.96 15.33 -0.78
C THR A 155 19.34 15.12 0.59
#